data_AF-A0A848VW60-F1
#
_entry.id   AF-A0A848VW60-F1
#
_cell.length_a   1.000
_cell.length_b   1.000
_cell.length_c   1.000
_cell.angle_alpha   90.00
_cell.angle_beta   90.00
_cell.angle_gamma   90.00
#
_symmetry.space_group_name_H-M   'P 1'
#
loop_
_entity.id
_entity.type
_entity.pdbx_description
1 polymer ?
#
loop_
_entity_poly.entity_id
_entity_poly.type
_entity_poly.pdbx_seq_one_letter_code
_entity_poly.pdbx_strand_id
1 'polypeptide(L)'
;MKFAIFALKDAEGAVLAHSLAVSKGRIRKGTVLTPEHLDQLKDAGIAEVMAARLDASDVPEDIAARRIGERLAAPGLSLTKAFTGRANLV
;
A
#
# COMPACT_ATOMS: atom_id res chain seq x y z
N MET A 1 0.46 11.13 7.19
CA MET A 1 0.14 10.57 5.85
C MET A 1 -0.40 11.66 4.93
N LYS A 2 0.03 11.66 3.67
CA LYS A 2 -0.56 12.47 2.59
C LYS A 2 -1.33 11.58 1.61
N PHE A 3 -2.65 11.71 1.55
CA PHE A 3 -3.51 11.08 0.54
C PHE A 3 -3.97 12.10 -0.48
N ALA A 4 -3.52 11.97 -1.72
CA ALA A 4 -3.74 12.98 -2.76
C ALA A 4 -3.53 12.40 -4.16
N ILE A 5 -3.82 13.22 -5.16
CA ILE A 5 -3.32 13.00 -6.53
C ILE A 5 -1.85 13.43 -6.58
N PHE A 6 -0.99 12.56 -7.11
CA PHE A 6 0.43 12.80 -7.34
C PHE A 6 0.70 12.78 -8.83
N ALA A 7 1.44 13.76 -9.34
CA ALA A 7 2.09 13.63 -10.65
C ALA A 7 3.05 12.43 -10.61
N LEU A 8 3.15 11.65 -11.68
CA LEU A 8 3.97 10.42 -11.68
C LEU A 8 5.42 10.66 -11.22
N LYS A 9 6.02 11.78 -11.63
CA LYS A 9 7.39 12.18 -11.22
C LYS A 9 7.56 12.31 -9.70
N ASP A 10 6.48 12.57 -8.99
CA ASP A 10 6.44 12.79 -7.55
C ASP A 10 5.77 11.62 -6.82
N ALA A 11 5.47 10.50 -7.51
CA ALA A 11 4.66 9.40 -6.98
C ALA A 11 5.48 8.19 -6.48
N GLU A 12 6.80 8.18 -6.66
CA GLU A 12 7.65 7.09 -6.17
C GLU A 12 7.49 6.89 -4.65
N GLY A 13 7.41 5.64 -4.21
CA GLY A 13 7.19 5.27 -2.81
C GLY A 13 5.78 5.53 -2.28
N ALA A 14 4.87 6.11 -3.08
CA ALA A 14 3.47 6.24 -2.72
C ALA A 14 2.71 4.92 -2.95
N VAL A 15 1.71 4.66 -2.13
CA VAL A 15 0.83 3.49 -2.16
C VAL A 15 -0.38 3.79 -3.02
N LEU A 16 -0.56 3.03 -4.09
CA LEU A 16 -1.61 3.27 -5.08
C LEU A 16 -3.01 3.02 -4.48
N ALA A 17 -3.92 4.00 -4.60
CA ALA A 17 -5.26 3.92 -4.00
C ALA A 17 -6.19 2.94 -4.73
N HIS A 18 -6.05 2.83 -6.06
CA HIS A 18 -6.89 2.00 -6.91
C HIS A 18 -6.03 1.16 -7.86
N SER A 19 -6.55 0.03 -8.34
CA SER A 19 -5.79 -0.74 -9.33
C SER A 19 -5.84 -0.02 -10.67
N LEU A 20 -4.70 0.08 -11.35
CA LEU A 20 -4.59 0.72 -12.65
C LEU A 20 -4.20 -0.30 -13.71
N ALA A 21 -4.92 -0.32 -14.81
CA ALA A 21 -4.54 -1.08 -16.00
C ALA A 21 -3.34 -0.40 -16.65
N VAL A 22 -2.37 -1.21 -17.07
CA VAL A 22 -1.19 -0.76 -17.81
C VAL A 22 -1.02 -1.63 -19.06
N SER A 23 -0.20 -1.19 -20.00
CA SER A 23 0.02 -1.88 -21.28
C SER A 23 0.39 -3.37 -21.11
N LYS A 24 1.04 -3.72 -19.99
CA LYS A 24 1.39 -5.10 -19.62
C LYS A 24 0.70 -5.55 -18.32
N GLY A 25 -0.62 -5.45 -18.28
CA GLY A 25 -1.44 -6.03 -17.21
C GLY A 25 -2.02 -5.00 -16.26
N ARG A 26 -1.80 -5.16 -14.95
CA ARG A 26 -2.45 -4.33 -13.93
C ARG A 26 -1.56 -4.15 -12.71
N ILE A 27 -1.37 -2.90 -12.29
CA ILE A 27 -0.80 -2.57 -10.99
C ILE A 27 -1.93 -2.58 -9.97
N ARG A 28 -1.78 -3.35 -8.89
CA ARG A 28 -2.86 -3.56 -7.91
C ARG A 28 -2.94 -2.37 -6.95
N LYS A 29 -4.14 -2.13 -6.39
CA LYS A 29 -4.28 -1.23 -5.25
C LYS A 29 -3.41 -1.71 -4.09
N GLY A 30 -2.88 -0.78 -3.30
CA GLY A 30 -1.96 -1.10 -2.20
C GLY A 30 -0.51 -1.34 -2.64
N THR A 31 -0.21 -1.32 -3.94
CA THR A 31 1.18 -1.41 -4.42
C THR A 31 1.94 -0.13 -4.08
N VAL A 32 3.12 -0.28 -3.47
CA VAL A 32 4.11 0.80 -3.34
C VAL A 32 4.74 1.03 -4.71
N LEU A 33 4.63 2.23 -5.24
CA LEU A 33 5.14 2.59 -6.56
C LEU A 33 6.68 2.60 -6.54
N THR A 34 7.26 1.88 -7.49
CA THR A 34 8.70 1.81 -7.77
C THR A 34 8.98 2.49 -9.11
N PRO A 35 10.24 2.79 -9.46
CA PRO A 35 10.56 3.35 -10.77
C PRO A 35 9.96 2.57 -11.95
N GLU A 36 9.98 1.23 -11.89
CA GLU A 36 9.43 0.37 -12.94
C GLU A 36 7.90 0.50 -13.06
N HIS A 37 7.21 0.68 -11.94
CA HIS A 37 5.77 0.95 -11.94
C HIS A 37 5.47 2.32 -12.57
N LEU A 38 6.28 3.34 -12.28
CA LEU A 38 6.11 4.67 -12.85
C LEU A 38 6.31 4.66 -14.37
N ASP A 39 7.31 3.91 -14.87
CA ASP A 39 7.53 3.72 -16.29
C ASP A 39 6.33 3.02 -16.96
N GLN A 40 5.80 1.96 -16.35
CA GLN A 40 4.60 1.27 -16.85
C GLN A 40 3.37 2.19 -16.92
N LEU A 41 3.19 3.05 -15.92
CA LEU A 41 2.09 4.02 -15.88
C LEU A 41 2.27 5.09 -16.96
N LYS A 42 3.51 5.56 -17.15
CA LYS A 42 3.85 6.54 -18.20
C LYS A 42 3.63 5.97 -19.60
N ASP A 43 4.05 4.73 -19.85
CA ASP A 43 3.82 4.01 -21.11
C ASP A 43 2.33 3.77 -21.39
N ALA A 44 1.50 3.71 -20.34
CA ALA A 44 0.05 3.64 -20.43
C ALA A 44 -0.63 5.00 -20.62
N GLY A 45 0.14 6.10 -20.75
CA GLY A 45 -0.38 7.45 -20.93
C GLY A 45 -0.97 8.10 -19.67
N ILE A 46 -0.69 7.53 -18.48
CA ILE A 46 -1.16 8.06 -17.20
C ILE A 46 -0.16 9.12 -16.73
N ALA A 47 -0.63 10.32 -16.41
CA ALA A 47 0.23 11.43 -15.95
C ALA A 47 0.22 11.61 -14.43
N GLU A 48 -0.86 11.17 -13.78
CA GLU A 48 -1.10 11.35 -12.35
C GLU A 48 -1.88 10.17 -11.76
N VAL A 49 -1.71 9.96 -10.46
CA VAL A 49 -2.33 8.85 -9.73
C VAL A 49 -2.84 9.29 -8.37
N MET A 50 -4.00 8.77 -7.97
CA MET A 50 -4.47 8.86 -6.58
C MET A 50 -3.68 7.86 -5.73
N ALA A 51 -2.94 8.35 -4.72
CA ALA A 51 -2.07 7.52 -3.89
C ALA A 51 -1.94 8.07 -2.46
N ALA A 52 -1.34 7.27 -1.58
CA ALA A 52 -0.99 7.63 -0.21
C ALA A 52 0.54 7.63 -0.03
N ARG A 53 1.14 8.69 0.50
CA ARG A 53 2.52 8.65 0.99
C ARG A 53 2.50 8.70 2.52
N LEU A 54 3.16 7.74 3.15
CA LEU A 54 3.36 7.73 4.59
C LEU A 54 4.42 8.78 4.96
N ASP A 55 4.15 9.52 6.03
CA ASP A 55 5.15 10.38 6.67
C ASP A 55 6.07 9.52 7.55
N ALA A 56 7.23 10.08 7.93
CA ALA A 56 8.22 9.34 8.72
C ALA A 56 7.70 8.86 10.09
N SER A 57 6.67 9.50 10.64
CA SER A 57 6.04 9.12 11.90
C SER A 57 4.85 8.15 11.73
N ASP A 58 4.43 7.86 10.50
CA ASP A 58 3.33 6.94 10.27
C ASP A 58 3.77 5.49 10.42
N VAL A 59 2.82 4.63 10.82
CA VAL A 59 3.02 3.18 10.90
C VAL A 59 2.26 2.51 9.75
N PRO A 60 2.91 1.68 8.91
CA PRO A 60 2.23 0.90 7.89
C PRO A 60 1.11 0.03 8.47
N GLU A 61 -0.01 -0.11 7.76
CA GLU A 61 -1.23 -0.75 8.28
C GLU A 61 -1.00 -2.19 8.76
N ASP A 62 -0.25 -3.01 8.02
CA ASP A 62 0.02 -4.40 8.39
C ASP A 62 0.93 -4.48 9.62
N ILE A 63 1.84 -3.51 9.79
CA ILE A 63 2.67 -3.40 11.00
C ILE A 63 1.78 -3.01 12.18
N ALA A 64 0.86 -2.06 11.99
CA ALA A 64 -0.06 -1.63 13.03
C ALA A 64 -0.98 -2.79 13.47
N ALA A 65 -1.61 -3.47 12.52
CA ALA A 65 -2.49 -4.61 12.77
C ALA A 65 -1.76 -5.76 13.49
N ARG A 66 -0.53 -6.09 13.07
CA ARG A 66 0.30 -7.08 13.75
C ARG A 66 0.61 -6.66 15.19
N ARG A 67 1.07 -5.42 15.40
CA ARG A 67 1.41 -4.91 16.75
C ARG A 67 0.22 -4.97 17.71
N ILE A 68 -0.98 -4.62 17.23
CA ILE A 68 -2.22 -4.71 18.02
C ILE A 68 -2.54 -6.18 18.32
N GLY A 69 -2.53 -7.04 17.29
CA GLY A 69 -2.83 -8.46 17.44
C GLY A 69 -1.89 -9.19 18.40
N GLU A 70 -0.59 -8.90 18.37
CA GLU A 70 0.42 -9.47 19.28
C GLU A 70 0.13 -9.13 20.75
N ARG A 71 -0.44 -7.95 21.01
CA ARG A 71 -0.81 -7.53 22.38
C ARG A 71 -2.14 -8.13 22.87
N LEU A 72 -2.99 -8.57 21.94
CA LEU A 72 -4.27 -9.19 22.23
C LEU A 72 -4.21 -10.73 22.23
N ALA A 73 -3.10 -11.31 21.78
CA ALA A 73 -2.89 -12.75 21.79
C ALA A 73 -2.95 -13.30 23.24
N ALA A 74 -3.67 -14.41 23.42
CA ALA A 74 -3.90 -15.06 24.70
C ALA A 74 -3.81 -16.58 24.55
N PRO A 75 -3.66 -17.37 25.63
CA PRO A 75 -3.65 -18.83 25.56
C PRO A 75 -4.89 -19.36 24.82
N GLY A 76 -4.67 -20.22 23.83
CA GLY A 76 -5.73 -20.77 22.98
C GLY A 76 -6.07 -19.91 21.75
N LEU A 77 -5.44 -18.74 21.57
CA LEU A 77 -5.54 -17.92 20.36
C LEU A 77 -4.21 -17.86 19.62
N SER A 78 -4.28 -17.88 18.29
CA SER A 78 -3.14 -17.74 17.38
C SER A 78 -3.35 -16.54 16.47
N LEU A 79 -2.30 -15.73 16.28
CA LEU A 79 -2.34 -14.57 15.40
C LEU A 79 -2.01 -14.98 13.96
N THR A 80 -2.89 -14.67 13.01
CA THR A 80 -2.59 -14.81 11.58
C THR A 80 -1.69 -13.67 11.08
N LYS A 81 -0.94 -13.90 10.01
CA LYS A 81 -0.19 -12.83 9.33
C LYS A 81 -1.12 -11.65 9.00
N ALA A 82 -0.68 -10.43 9.32
CA ALA A 82 -1.39 -9.22 8.95
C ALA A 82 -1.40 -9.05 7.42
N PHE A 83 -2.55 -8.68 6.88
CA PHE A 83 -2.73 -8.41 5.46
C PHE A 83 -3.83 -7.39 5.26
N THR A 84 -3.57 -6.38 4.42
CA THR A 84 -4.53 -5.29 4.11
C THR A 84 -5.08 -4.62 5.38
N GLY A 85 -4.20 -4.36 6.36
CA GLY A 85 -4.55 -3.70 7.62
C GLY A 85 -5.32 -4.57 8.61
N ARG A 86 -5.43 -5.89 8.36
CA ARG A 86 -6.16 -6.83 9.22
C ARG A 86 -5.28 -8.00 9.67
N ALA A 87 -5.34 -8.33 10.94
CA ALA A 87 -4.84 -9.59 11.50
C ALA A 87 -5.97 -10.28 12.27
N ASN A 88 -6.09 -11.60 12.16
CA ASN A 88 -7.12 -12.37 12.89
C ASN A 88 -6.49 -13.09 14.07
N LEU A 89 -7.25 -13.18 15.17
CA LEU A 89 -6.98 -14.10 16.26
C LEU A 89 -7.91 -15.29 16.07
N VAL A 90 -7.33 -16.47 15.89
CA VAL A 90 -8.04 -17.73 15.62
C VAL A 90 -7.74 -18.78 16.67
#